data_AF-A0A2J8R1D2-F1
#
_entry.id   AF-A0A2J8R1D2-F1
#
_cell.length_a   1.000
_cell.length_b   1.000
_cell.length_c   1.000
_cell.angle_alpha   90.00
_cell.angle_beta   90.00
_cell.angle_gamma   90.00
#
_symmetry.space_group_name_H-M   'P 1'
#
loop_
_entity.id
_entity.type
_entity.pdbx_description
1 polymer ?
#
loop_
_entity_poly.entity_id
_entity_poly.type
_entity_poly.pdbx_seq_one_letter_code
_entity_poly.pdbx_strand_id
1 'polypeptide(L)'
;LAPAARAGYSEERCSWRGSGLTQEPGSVGQLALACAEGAIEWLYPAGALRLTLGGPDPRARPGIACLRPVRPFAGAQVFAERAGGALELLLAEGPGPAGGRCVRWGPRERRALFLQATPHRDISRRVAAFRFELREDGRPELPPQAHGLGVDGACRPCSDAELLLAACTSDFGECPRHGGSLEPAFP
;
A
#
# COMPACT_ATOMS: atom_id res chain seq x y z
N LEU A 1 10.57 -38.25 18.72
CA LEU A 1 9.95 -36.92 18.50
C LEU A 1 10.68 -35.90 19.35
N ALA A 2 11.46 -35.01 18.75
CA ALA A 2 12.10 -33.90 19.46
C ALA A 2 11.10 -32.74 19.59
N PRO A 3 11.04 -32.05 20.74
CA PRO A 3 10.09 -30.96 20.93
C PRO A 3 10.47 -29.77 20.04
N ALA A 4 9.48 -29.23 19.33
CA ALA A 4 9.63 -27.98 18.59
C ALA A 4 9.98 -26.87 19.58
N ALA A 5 11.15 -26.27 19.41
CA ALA A 5 11.54 -25.07 20.13
C ALA A 5 10.50 -23.97 19.81
N ARG A 6 9.74 -23.56 20.83
CA ARG A 6 8.98 -22.31 20.77
C ARG A 6 9.98 -21.16 20.81
N ALA A 7 10.41 -20.72 19.63
CA ALA A 7 11.18 -19.49 19.47
C ALA A 7 10.25 -18.29 19.71
N GLY A 8 10.72 -17.35 20.52
CA GLY A 8 9.95 -16.24 21.07
C GLY A 8 9.31 -15.34 20.01
N TYR A 9 8.28 -14.63 20.46
CA TYR A 9 7.55 -13.63 19.70
C TYR A 9 8.47 -12.43 19.40
N SER A 10 9.34 -12.57 18.41
CA SER A 10 10.13 -11.48 17.85
C SER A 10 9.23 -10.54 17.06
N GLU A 11 9.42 -9.24 17.22
CA GLU A 11 8.80 -8.15 16.45
C GLU A 11 9.21 -8.17 14.96
N GLU A 12 10.05 -9.13 14.54
CA GLU A 12 10.59 -9.25 13.17
C GLU A 12 9.66 -9.96 12.17
N ARG A 13 8.43 -10.34 12.55
CA ARG A 13 7.51 -11.10 11.66
C ARG A 13 7.05 -10.35 10.40
N CYS A 14 7.28 -9.04 10.34
CA CYS A 14 6.89 -8.19 9.24
C CYS A 14 8.02 -7.88 8.25
N SER A 15 9.25 -8.20 8.61
CA SER A 15 10.41 -7.98 7.76
C SER A 15 11.09 -9.30 7.44
N TRP A 16 11.70 -9.39 6.27
CA TRP A 16 12.44 -10.57 5.85
C TRP A 16 13.82 -10.19 5.36
N ARG A 17 14.81 -10.98 5.80
CA ARG A 17 16.18 -10.91 5.34
C ARG A 17 16.64 -12.31 4.95
N GLY A 18 17.20 -12.44 3.76
CA GLY A 18 17.70 -13.73 3.28
C GLY A 18 18.73 -13.59 2.16
N SER A 19 19.34 -14.72 1.79
CA SER A 19 20.36 -14.80 0.75
C SER A 19 19.84 -15.54 -0.47
N GLY A 20 20.15 -15.07 -1.68
CA GLY A 20 19.86 -15.79 -2.93
C GLY A 20 20.81 -16.97 -3.16
N LEU A 21 21.98 -17.00 -2.51
CA LEU A 21 22.97 -18.07 -2.72
C LEU A 21 22.52 -19.44 -2.21
N THR A 22 21.55 -19.48 -1.29
CA THR A 22 20.98 -20.73 -0.77
C THR A 22 19.82 -21.25 -1.62
N GLN A 23 19.48 -20.57 -2.71
CA GLN A 23 18.35 -20.90 -3.56
C GLN A 23 18.78 -21.82 -4.70
N GLU A 24 18.01 -22.88 -4.92
CA GLU A 24 18.27 -23.83 -6.01
C GLU A 24 18.15 -23.13 -7.38
N PRO A 25 19.07 -23.41 -8.32
CA PRO A 25 19.02 -22.83 -9.66
C PRO A 25 17.68 -23.11 -10.35
N GLY A 26 17.04 -22.06 -10.88
CA GLY A 26 15.75 -22.18 -11.56
C GLY A 26 14.53 -22.32 -10.63
N SER A 27 14.73 -22.35 -9.31
CA SER A 27 13.62 -22.31 -8.35
C SER A 27 13.14 -20.88 -8.09
N VAL A 28 11.87 -20.74 -7.69
CA VAL A 28 11.29 -19.47 -7.22
C VAL A 28 10.95 -19.60 -5.74
N GLY A 29 11.69 -18.91 -4.88
CA GLY A 29 11.42 -18.88 -3.45
C GLY A 29 10.08 -18.18 -3.17
N GLN A 30 9.27 -18.73 -2.28
CA GLN A 30 7.98 -18.15 -1.90
C GLN A 30 8.12 -17.52 -0.51
N LEU A 31 7.62 -16.29 -0.37
CA LEU A 31 7.60 -15.57 0.89
C LEU A 31 6.22 -14.94 1.09
N ALA A 32 5.68 -15.00 2.31
CA ALA A 32 4.41 -14.37 2.65
C ALA A 32 4.59 -13.53 3.90
N LEU A 33 4.24 -12.24 3.81
CA LEU A 33 4.28 -11.30 4.93
C LEU A 33 2.87 -10.77 5.17
N ALA A 34 2.30 -11.07 6.33
CA ALA A 34 0.92 -10.72 6.64
C ALA A 34 0.73 -9.27 7.12
N CYS A 35 1.82 -8.54 7.34
CA CYS A 35 1.79 -7.20 7.92
C CYS A 35 1.44 -6.11 6.90
N ALA A 36 0.91 -5.00 7.41
CA ALA A 36 0.64 -3.82 6.59
C ALA A 36 1.92 -3.08 6.22
N GLU A 37 2.95 -3.06 7.08
CA GLU A 37 4.24 -2.44 6.79
C GLU A 37 5.37 -3.41 7.11
N GLY A 38 6.46 -3.32 6.36
CA GLY A 38 7.66 -4.11 6.61
C GLY A 38 8.81 -3.79 5.67
N ALA A 39 9.88 -4.58 5.79
CA ALA A 39 11.08 -4.45 4.96
C ALA A 39 11.52 -5.78 4.36
N ILE A 40 12.06 -5.72 3.15
CA ILE A 40 12.72 -6.83 2.47
C ILE A 40 14.19 -6.49 2.31
N GLU A 41 15.07 -7.41 2.68
CA GLU A 41 16.50 -7.33 2.41
C GLU A 41 16.98 -8.64 1.79
N TRP A 42 17.20 -8.63 0.47
CA TRP A 42 17.71 -9.78 -0.26
C TRP A 42 19.19 -9.60 -0.58
N LEU A 43 20.03 -10.37 0.11
CA LEU A 43 21.48 -10.39 -0.06
C LEU A 43 21.86 -11.34 -1.20
N TYR A 44 22.82 -10.95 -2.03
CA TYR A 44 23.27 -11.74 -3.18
C TYR A 44 22.09 -12.33 -3.98
N PRO A 45 21.19 -11.49 -4.54
CA PRO A 45 20.02 -11.97 -5.24
C PRO A 45 20.40 -12.96 -6.35
N ALA A 46 19.74 -14.12 -6.38
CA ALA A 46 19.93 -15.16 -7.39
C ALA A 46 18.58 -15.85 -7.67
N GLY A 47 18.26 -16.12 -8.93
CA GLY A 47 16.95 -16.67 -9.30
C GLY A 47 15.82 -15.66 -9.11
N ALA A 48 14.72 -16.05 -8.45
CA ALA A 48 13.58 -15.18 -8.22
C ALA A 48 12.87 -15.47 -6.88
N LEU A 49 12.22 -14.45 -6.32
CA LEU A 49 11.37 -14.56 -5.14
C LEU A 49 9.96 -14.07 -5.46
N ARG A 50 8.95 -14.82 -5.04
CA ARG A 50 7.54 -14.41 -5.08
C ARG A 50 7.08 -14.06 -3.67
N LEU A 51 6.87 -12.77 -3.44
CA LEU A 51 6.46 -12.20 -2.16
C LEU A 51 4.95 -11.90 -2.18
N THR A 52 4.19 -12.50 -1.28
CA THR A 52 2.78 -12.18 -1.06
C THR A 52 2.64 -11.24 0.12
N LEU A 53 1.96 -10.11 -0.09
CA LEU A 53 1.75 -9.06 0.89
C LEU A 53 0.34 -9.11 1.48
N GLY A 54 0.25 -8.93 2.80
CA GLY A 54 -0.99 -8.95 3.55
C GLY A 54 -1.48 -10.36 3.88
N GLY A 55 -2.30 -10.45 4.92
CA GLY A 55 -2.96 -11.70 5.30
C GLY A 55 -4.07 -12.11 4.33
N PRO A 56 -4.67 -13.29 4.54
CA PRO A 56 -5.90 -13.70 3.86
C PRO A 56 -6.96 -12.62 4.05
N ASP A 57 -7.50 -12.10 2.95
CA ASP A 57 -8.58 -11.12 2.99
C ASP A 57 -9.90 -11.77 2.55
N PRO A 58 -10.80 -12.08 3.49
CA PRO A 58 -12.09 -12.70 3.16
C PRO A 58 -13.03 -11.76 2.41
N ARG A 59 -12.80 -10.44 2.48
CA ARG A 59 -13.60 -9.44 1.76
C ARG A 59 -13.01 -9.12 0.39
N ALA A 60 -11.86 -9.72 0.06
CA ALA A 60 -11.16 -9.56 -1.20
C ALA A 60 -11.06 -8.09 -1.64
N ARG A 61 -10.74 -7.21 -0.69
CA ARG A 61 -10.74 -5.76 -0.87
C ARG A 61 -9.62 -5.35 -1.82
N PRO A 62 -9.82 -4.27 -2.59
CA PRO A 62 -8.73 -3.64 -3.32
C PRO A 62 -7.67 -3.14 -2.34
N GLY A 63 -6.41 -3.23 -2.74
CA GLY A 63 -5.28 -2.84 -1.92
C GLY A 63 -4.26 -2.03 -2.70
N ILE A 64 -3.62 -1.07 -2.03
CA ILE A 64 -2.49 -0.31 -2.55
C ILE A 64 -1.25 -0.72 -1.77
N ALA A 65 -0.15 -1.09 -2.43
CA ALA A 65 1.16 -1.12 -1.77
C ALA A 65 2.08 -0.05 -2.34
N CYS A 66 2.75 0.67 -1.46
CA CYS A 66 3.81 1.61 -1.80
C CYS A 66 5.16 1.03 -1.40
N LEU A 67 6.07 0.95 -2.37
CA LEU A 67 7.42 0.42 -2.20
C LEU A 67 8.42 1.55 -2.17
N ARG A 68 9.28 1.58 -1.14
CA ARG A 68 10.34 2.57 -0.98
C ARG A 68 11.69 1.86 -1.05
N PRO A 69 12.49 2.02 -2.11
CA PRO A 69 13.79 1.37 -2.21
C PRO A 69 14.76 1.93 -1.17
N VAL A 70 15.54 1.05 -0.56
CA VAL A 70 16.70 1.41 0.27
C VAL A 70 17.88 1.57 -0.67
N ARG A 71 18.54 2.73 -0.67
CA ARG A 71 19.65 3.00 -1.59
C ARG A 71 21.01 2.60 -0.99
N PRO A 72 21.91 2.00 -1.78
CA PRO A 72 21.72 1.59 -3.18
C PRO A 72 20.83 0.34 -3.29
N PHE A 73 19.87 0.35 -4.22
CA PHE A 73 19.07 -0.81 -4.58
C PHE A 73 19.71 -1.49 -5.80
N ALA A 74 20.20 -2.72 -5.63
CA ALA A 74 21.00 -3.39 -6.67
C ALA A 74 20.79 -4.91 -6.70
N GLY A 75 21.03 -5.51 -7.87
CA GLY A 75 21.01 -6.95 -8.06
C GLY A 75 19.62 -7.55 -8.29
N ALA A 76 18.55 -6.75 -8.33
CA ALA A 76 17.23 -7.25 -8.64
C ALA A 76 16.32 -6.19 -9.28
N GLN A 77 15.22 -6.67 -9.85
CA GLN A 77 14.07 -5.90 -10.28
C GLN A 77 12.83 -6.40 -9.52
N VAL A 78 11.92 -5.48 -9.20
CA VAL A 78 10.67 -5.80 -8.47
C VAL A 78 9.50 -5.51 -9.38
N PHE A 79 8.66 -6.51 -9.58
CA PHE A 79 7.45 -6.45 -10.38
C PHE A 79 6.22 -6.69 -9.51
N ALA A 80 5.09 -6.06 -9.85
CA ALA A 80 3.79 -6.48 -9.35
C ALA A 80 3.17 -7.53 -10.28
N GLU A 81 2.66 -8.61 -9.70
CA GLU A 81 1.86 -9.60 -10.40
C GLU A 81 0.45 -9.04 -10.62
N ARG A 82 0.03 -8.95 -11.87
CA ARG A 82 -1.29 -8.48 -12.28
C ARG A 82 -2.24 -9.65 -12.54
N ALA A 83 -3.54 -9.37 -12.54
CA ALA A 83 -4.56 -10.27 -13.05
C ALA A 83 -4.19 -10.76 -14.46
N GLY A 84 -4.27 -12.08 -14.69
CA GLY A 84 -3.85 -12.70 -15.95
C GLY A 84 -2.35 -13.03 -16.05
N GLY A 85 -1.57 -12.79 -14.98
CA GLY A 85 -0.16 -13.18 -14.91
C GLY A 85 0.82 -12.17 -15.52
N ALA A 86 0.35 -10.98 -15.90
CA ALA A 86 1.23 -9.92 -16.39
C ALA A 86 2.11 -9.37 -15.25
N LEU A 87 3.34 -8.91 -15.57
CA LEU A 87 4.28 -8.34 -14.61
C LEU A 87 4.50 -6.85 -14.88
N GLU A 88 4.20 -6.01 -13.89
CA GLU A 88 4.38 -4.55 -13.95
C GLU A 88 5.63 -4.13 -13.17
N LEU A 89 6.63 -3.52 -13.82
CA LEU A 89 7.89 -3.11 -13.19
C LEU A 89 7.69 -1.94 -12.23
N LEU A 90 8.06 -2.13 -10.96
CA LEU A 90 7.99 -1.11 -9.90
C LEU A 90 9.36 -0.53 -9.56
N LEU A 91 10.34 -1.40 -9.29
CA LEU A 91 11.70 -1.01 -8.91
C LEU A 91 12.71 -1.70 -9.81
N ALA A 92 13.75 -0.98 -10.21
CA ALA A 92 14.86 -1.49 -11.00
C ALA A 92 16.19 -1.04 -10.40
N GLU A 93 17.25 -1.78 -10.71
CA GLU A 93 18.62 -1.40 -10.37
C GLU A 93 19.03 -0.10 -11.06
N GLY A 94 19.74 0.77 -10.34
CA GLY A 94 20.31 2.01 -10.86
C GLY A 94 19.72 3.28 -10.23
N PRO A 95 20.00 4.46 -10.81
CA PRO A 95 19.47 5.75 -10.36
C PRO A 95 17.99 5.87 -10.79
N GLY A 96 17.15 5.00 -10.25
CA GLY A 96 15.71 5.12 -10.39
C GLY A 96 15.17 6.40 -9.73
N PRO A 97 13.88 6.73 -9.92
CA PRO A 97 13.27 7.87 -9.28
C PRO A 97 13.55 7.85 -7.78
N ALA A 98 13.92 9.01 -7.22
CA ALA A 98 14.32 9.09 -5.82
C ALA A 98 13.21 8.72 -4.83
N GLY A 99 11.96 8.70 -5.30
CA GLY A 99 10.76 8.37 -4.53
C GLY A 99 10.31 6.91 -4.67
N GLY A 100 9.44 6.50 -3.75
CA GLY A 100 8.78 5.19 -3.82
C GLY A 100 7.81 5.07 -4.98
N ARG A 101 7.41 3.84 -5.28
CA ARG A 101 6.42 3.51 -6.33
C ARG A 101 5.27 2.75 -5.70
N CYS A 102 4.04 3.18 -6.00
CA CYS A 102 2.85 2.52 -5.51
C CYS A 102 2.17 1.75 -6.64
N VAL A 103 1.56 0.62 -6.28
CA VAL A 103 0.76 -0.22 -7.15
C VAL A 103 -0.57 -0.51 -6.48
N ARG A 104 -1.62 -0.61 -7.30
CA ARG A 104 -2.98 -0.92 -6.86
C ARG A 104 -3.40 -2.25 -7.44
N TRP A 105 -3.87 -3.14 -6.57
CA TRP A 105 -4.54 -4.38 -6.92
C TRP A 105 -6.06 -4.22 -6.77
N GLY A 106 -6.79 -4.77 -7.73
CA GLY A 106 -8.24 -4.83 -7.72
C GLY A 106 -8.78 -5.87 -6.73
N PRO A 107 -10.12 -5.93 -6.57
CA PRO A 107 -10.75 -6.96 -5.76
C PRO A 107 -10.36 -8.37 -6.24
N ARG A 108 -10.10 -9.28 -5.31
CA ARG A 108 -9.67 -10.68 -5.57
C ARG A 108 -8.32 -10.85 -6.30
N GLU A 109 -7.65 -9.77 -6.66
CA GLU A 109 -6.30 -9.83 -7.23
C GLU A 109 -5.29 -10.16 -6.12
N ARG A 110 -4.35 -11.06 -6.41
CA ARG A 110 -3.33 -11.44 -5.42
C ARG A 110 -2.34 -10.29 -5.28
N ARG A 111 -2.20 -9.77 -4.06
CA ARG A 111 -1.18 -8.77 -3.69
C ARG A 111 0.20 -9.42 -3.68
N ALA A 112 0.71 -9.78 -4.85
CA ALA A 112 1.96 -10.48 -5.02
C ALA A 112 2.97 -9.61 -5.79
N LEU A 113 4.21 -9.64 -5.30
CA LEU A 113 5.37 -9.06 -5.95
C LEU A 113 6.28 -10.19 -6.43
N PHE A 114 6.87 -10.01 -7.59
CA PHE A 114 7.88 -10.89 -8.14
C PHE A 114 9.21 -10.14 -8.17
N LEU A 115 10.19 -10.63 -7.42
CA LEU A 115 11.53 -10.10 -7.38
C LEU A 115 12.41 -10.99 -8.24
N GLN A 116 12.99 -10.43 -9.29
CA GLN A 116 13.86 -11.16 -10.20
C GLN A 116 15.29 -10.68 -10.02
N ALA A 117 16.23 -11.60 -9.79
CA ALA A 117 17.64 -11.26 -9.73
C ALA A 117 18.14 -10.82 -11.11
N THR A 118 18.96 -9.77 -11.14
CA THR A 118 19.63 -9.33 -12.35
C THR A 118 20.85 -10.25 -12.59
N PRO A 119 20.96 -10.94 -13.74
CA PRO A 119 22.08 -11.82 -14.02
C PRO A 119 23.39 -11.04 -14.00
N HIS A 120 24.36 -11.54 -13.25
CA HIS A 120 25.68 -10.92 -13.17
C HIS A 120 26.75 -11.99 -13.05
N ARG A 121 27.96 -11.70 -13.55
CA ARG A 121 29.03 -12.69 -13.72
C ARG A 121 29.99 -12.82 -12.53
N ASP A 122 29.90 -11.91 -11.57
CA ASP A 122 30.73 -11.95 -10.36
C ASP A 122 29.90 -12.27 -9.10
N ILE A 123 30.60 -12.57 -8.01
CA ILE A 123 30.02 -12.79 -6.68
C ILE A 123 30.04 -11.50 -5.83
N SER A 124 30.01 -10.33 -6.48
CA SER A 124 30.00 -9.05 -5.78
C SER A 124 28.78 -8.94 -4.87
N ARG A 125 28.99 -8.32 -3.71
CA ARG A 125 27.90 -8.07 -2.77
C ARG A 125 26.93 -7.07 -3.38
N ARG A 126 25.73 -7.57 -3.69
CA ARG A 126 24.57 -6.77 -4.09
C ARG A 126 23.44 -6.99 -3.11
N VAL A 127 22.66 -5.94 -2.87
CA VAL A 127 21.56 -5.97 -1.92
C VAL A 127 20.34 -5.32 -2.57
N ALA A 128 19.28 -6.12 -2.72
CA ALA A 128 17.98 -5.63 -3.13
C ALA A 128 17.13 -5.43 -1.89
N ALA A 129 17.06 -4.18 -1.41
CA ALA A 129 16.33 -3.84 -0.19
C ALA A 129 15.28 -2.76 -0.43
N PHE A 130 14.07 -2.96 0.11
CA PHE A 130 13.00 -1.97 0.05
C PHE A 130 12.05 -2.12 1.23
N ARG A 131 11.37 -1.04 1.58
CA ARG A 131 10.24 -1.04 2.51
C ARG A 131 8.94 -1.10 1.74
N PHE A 132 7.92 -1.72 2.31
CA PHE A 132 6.58 -1.75 1.75
C PHE A 132 5.57 -1.25 2.78
N GLU A 133 4.56 -0.56 2.31
CA GLU A 133 3.39 -0.14 3.08
C GLU A 133 2.14 -0.50 2.29
N LEU A 134 1.28 -1.31 2.89
CA LEU A 134 0.02 -1.79 2.34
C LEU A 134 -1.13 -1.05 3.00
N ARG A 135 -2.01 -0.53 2.16
CA ARG A 135 -3.23 0.17 2.55
C ARG A 135 -4.42 -0.49 1.87
N GLU A 136 -5.53 -0.61 2.58
CA GLU A 136 -6.79 -0.91 1.92
C GLU A 136 -7.21 0.30 1.09
N ASP A 137 -7.67 0.04 -0.12
CA ASP A 137 -8.19 1.10 -0.98
C ASP A 137 -9.63 1.40 -0.57
N GLY A 138 -9.76 2.16 0.52
CA GLY A 138 -11.03 2.55 1.10
C GLY A 138 -11.81 3.58 0.30
N ARG A 139 -11.49 3.79 -0.99
CA ARG A 139 -12.40 4.56 -1.84
C ARG A 139 -13.71 3.77 -1.86
N PRO A 140 -14.84 4.35 -1.42
CA PRO A 140 -16.12 3.76 -1.74
C PRO A 140 -16.12 3.63 -3.25
N GLU A 141 -16.37 2.45 -3.80
CA GLU A 141 -16.96 2.41 -5.12
C GLU A 141 -18.24 3.24 -4.99
N LEU A 142 -18.16 4.51 -5.40
CA LEU A 142 -19.34 5.31 -5.63
C LEU A 142 -20.24 4.42 -6.49
N PRO A 143 -21.48 4.14 -6.05
CA PRO A 143 -22.40 3.36 -6.85
C PRO A 143 -22.44 3.95 -8.26
N PRO A 144 -22.49 3.14 -9.33
CA PRO A 144 -22.64 3.65 -10.68
C PRO A 144 -24.08 4.15 -10.87
N GLN A 145 -24.46 5.23 -10.18
CA GLN A 145 -25.76 5.88 -10.27
C GLN A 145 -25.63 7.38 -9.96
N ALA A 146 -25.14 8.11 -10.97
CA ALA A 146 -25.66 9.43 -11.30
C ALA A 146 -25.28 9.77 -12.76
N HIS A 147 -25.74 8.94 -13.70
CA HIS A 147 -26.06 9.48 -15.03
C HIS A 147 -27.29 10.38 -14.82
N GLY A 148 -27.05 11.63 -14.47
CA GLY A 148 -28.11 12.57 -14.17
C GLY A 148 -27.58 13.86 -13.61
N LEU A 149 -27.42 14.84 -14.51
CA LEU A 149 -27.35 16.29 -14.28
C LEU A 149 -25.95 16.87 -13.97
N GLY A 150 -25.43 17.60 -14.96
CA GLY A 150 -24.50 18.71 -14.75
C GLY A 150 -23.06 18.45 -15.17
N VAL A 151 -22.72 18.88 -16.38
CA VAL A 151 -21.35 19.11 -16.83
C VAL A 151 -20.74 20.21 -15.95
N ASP A 152 -19.94 19.83 -14.94
CA ASP A 152 -18.77 20.55 -14.38
C ASP A 152 -18.41 19.98 -12.99
N GLY A 153 -17.98 18.72 -12.96
CA GLY A 153 -17.64 17.98 -11.74
C GLY A 153 -16.18 18.11 -11.32
N ALA A 154 -15.65 19.33 -11.18
CA ALA A 154 -14.45 19.54 -10.38
C ALA A 154 -14.88 19.89 -8.94
N CYS A 155 -14.42 19.13 -7.94
CA CYS A 155 -14.63 19.50 -6.54
C CYS A 155 -13.99 20.87 -6.27
N ARG A 156 -14.82 21.91 -6.29
CA ARG A 156 -14.43 23.26 -5.88
C ARG A 156 -14.52 23.35 -4.35
N PRO A 157 -13.58 24.03 -3.68
CA PRO A 157 -13.76 24.37 -2.27
C PRO A 157 -15.06 25.17 -2.10
N CYS A 158 -15.86 24.78 -1.11
CA CYS A 158 -17.08 25.48 -0.74
C CYS A 158 -16.75 26.94 -0.40
N SER A 159 -17.59 27.87 -0.84
CA SER A 159 -17.53 29.26 -0.38
C SER A 159 -17.94 29.36 1.10
N ASP A 160 -17.51 30.43 1.78
CA ASP A 160 -17.86 30.65 3.19
C ASP A 160 -19.37 30.62 3.45
N ALA A 161 -20.18 31.09 2.49
CA ALA A 161 -21.64 31.02 2.59
C ALA A 161 -22.19 29.59 2.55
N GLU A 162 -21.63 28.74 1.69
CA GLU A 162 -22.00 27.31 1.61
C GLU A 162 -21.52 26.53 2.83
N LEU A 163 -20.36 26.92 3.38
CA LEU A 163 -19.82 26.35 4.60
C LEU A 163 -20.69 26.70 5.82
N LEU A 164 -21.11 27.96 5.94
CA LEU A 164 -21.99 28.45 7.00
C LEU A 164 -23.38 27.81 6.91
N LEU A 165 -23.94 27.68 5.71
CA LEU A 165 -25.23 27.02 5.51
C LEU A 165 -25.16 25.54 5.91
N ALA A 166 -24.10 24.83 5.49
CA ALA A 166 -23.89 23.43 5.84
C ALA A 166 -23.68 23.22 7.35
N ALA A 167 -23.00 24.15 8.03
CA ALA A 167 -22.87 24.14 9.48
C ALA A 167 -24.22 24.36 10.18
N CYS A 168 -25.04 25.30 9.69
CA CYS A 168 -26.37 25.57 10.25
C CYS A 168 -27.40 24.45 10.00
N THR A 169 -27.19 23.60 8.99
CA THR A 169 -28.08 22.47 8.67
C THR A 169 -27.53 21.12 9.13
N SER A 170 -26.37 21.09 9.80
CA SER A 170 -25.77 19.87 10.32
C SER A 170 -26.39 19.52 11.67
N ASP A 171 -26.91 18.30 11.79
CA ASP A 171 -27.52 17.73 13.00
C ASP A 171 -26.48 17.31 14.07
N PHE A 172 -25.34 18.01 14.13
CA PHE A 172 -24.38 17.86 15.22
C PHE A 172 -24.52 19.03 16.20
N GLY A 173 -25.58 19.00 17.00
CA GLY A 173 -25.71 19.74 18.25
C GLY A 173 -26.10 21.22 18.15
N GLU A 174 -27.34 21.51 18.53
CA GLU A 174 -27.90 22.75 19.11
C GLU A 174 -27.22 24.09 18.77
N CYS A 175 -27.81 24.85 17.84
CA CYS A 175 -27.50 26.27 17.64
C CYS A 175 -27.90 27.08 18.89
N PRO A 176 -26.99 27.83 19.54
CA PRO A 176 -27.39 28.77 20.58
C PRO A 176 -28.21 29.89 19.93
N ARG A 177 -29.47 30.04 20.38
CA ARG A 177 -30.29 31.18 20.00
C ARG A 177 -29.62 32.45 20.51
N HIS A 178 -29.18 33.31 19.60
CA HIS A 178 -28.88 34.69 19.93
C HIS A 178 -30.18 35.37 20.40
N GLY A 179 -30.33 35.52 21.71
CA GLY A 179 -31.34 36.36 22.31
C GLY A 179 -31.05 37.83 21.99
N GLY A 180 -31.78 38.38 21.02
CA GLY A 180 -31.88 39.81 20.78
C GLY A 180 -33.11 40.35 21.51
N SER A 181 -32.86 41.06 22.62
CA SER A 181 -33.84 41.82 23.38
C SER A 181 -34.53 42.88 22.50
N LEU A 182 -35.85 42.95 22.57
CA LEU A 182 -36.58 44.21 22.34
C LEU A 182 -37.73 44.28 23.35
N GLU A 183 -37.44 44.84 24.52
CA GLU A 183 -38.45 45.45 25.38
C GLU A 183 -38.92 46.77 24.74
N PRO A 184 -40.21 47.06 24.80
CA PRO A 184 -40.66 48.42 25.06
C PRO A 184 -41.37 48.49 26.42
N ALA A 185 -40.84 49.36 27.28
CA ALA A 185 -41.42 49.73 28.55
C ALA A 185 -42.81 50.39 28.38
N PHE A 186 -43.71 49.98 29.27
CA PHE A 186 -45.04 50.50 29.67
C PHE A 186 -45.15 52.04 29.83
N PRO A 187 -46.35 52.57 30.18
CA PRO A 187 -47.68 52.47 29.58
C PRO A 187 -48.15 53.80 28.94
#